data_AF-A0A7V9V140-F1
#
_entry.id   AF-A0A7V9V140-F1
#
_cell.length_a   1.000
_cell.length_b   1.000
_cell.length_c   1.000
_cell.angle_alpha   90.00
_cell.angle_beta   90.00
_cell.angle_gamma   90.00
#
_symmetry.space_group_name_H-M   'P 1'
#
loop_
_entity.id
_entity.type
_entity.pdbx_description
1 polymer ?
#
loop_
_entity_poly.entity_id
_entity_poly.type
_entity_poly.pdbx_seq_one_letter_code
_entity_poly.pdbx_strand_id
1 'polypeptide(L)'
;MRVHVISDMEGVAGIVKWQQTSGGEALYEEGRKLYTEEINAAVRGARAAGATEVVVMDCHGAGQGWTFNSLIPEDLHPDCEYVVQDE
;
A
#
# COMPACT_ATOMS: atom_id res chain seq x y z
N MET A 1 -16.62 -12.03 -6.82
CA MET A 1 -15.29 -12.13 -7.47
C MET A 1 -14.22 -11.77 -6.45
N ARG A 2 -13.06 -12.43 -6.46
CA ARG A 2 -11.95 -12.14 -5.56
C ARG A 2 -10.85 -11.38 -6.31
N VAL A 3 -10.32 -10.32 -5.70
CA VAL A 3 -9.21 -9.53 -6.24
C VAL A 3 -8.07 -9.53 -5.23
N HIS A 4 -6.86 -9.84 -5.69
CA HIS A 4 -5.65 -9.74 -4.89
C HIS A 4 -4.82 -8.59 -5.47
N VAL A 5 -4.58 -7.57 -4.66
CA VAL A 5 -3.72 -6.44 -4.99
C VAL A 5 -2.35 -6.71 -4.38
N ILE A 6 -1.34 -6.89 -5.23
CA ILE A 6 0.06 -7.00 -4.84
C ILE A 6 0.70 -5.67 -5.21
N SER A 7 1.24 -4.97 -4.23
CA SER A 7 1.61 -3.56 -4.37
C SER A 7 3.07 -3.31 -4.03
N ASP A 8 3.63 -2.28 -4.67
CA ASP A 8 4.97 -1.75 -4.45
C ASP A 8 4.92 -0.22 -4.50
N MET A 9 5.91 0.46 -3.94
CA MET A 9 5.80 1.88 -3.58
C MET A 9 6.46 2.82 -4.60
N GLU A 10 7.51 2.38 -5.29
CA GLU A 10 8.33 3.19 -6.19
C GLU A 10 7.55 3.77 -7.37
N GLY A 11 6.48 3.10 -7.79
CA GLY A 11 5.64 3.49 -8.92
C GLY A 11 4.44 4.36 -8.57
N VAL A 12 4.19 4.61 -7.28
CA VAL A 12 2.99 5.32 -6.81
C VAL A 12 2.98 6.77 -7.32
N ALA A 13 1.82 7.26 -7.74
CA ALA A 13 1.67 8.63 -8.20
C ALA A 13 2.05 9.63 -7.09
N GLY A 14 3.00 10.52 -7.41
CA GLY A 14 3.53 11.51 -6.46
C GLY A 14 4.84 11.08 -5.77
N ILE A 15 5.24 9.82 -5.90
CA ILE A 15 6.59 9.38 -5.55
C ILE A 15 7.57 9.83 -6.64
N VAL A 16 8.47 10.73 -6.27
CA VAL A 16 9.47 11.32 -7.17
C VAL A 16 10.87 11.38 -6.54
N LYS A 17 11.01 10.89 -5.30
CA LYS A 17 12.26 10.84 -4.52
C LYS A 17 12.36 9.51 -3.78
N TRP A 18 13.58 8.94 -3.75
CA TRP A 18 13.87 7.72 -2.99
C TRP A 18 13.58 7.84 -1.49
N GLN A 19 13.72 9.04 -0.91
CA GLN A 19 13.38 9.27 0.50
C GLN A 19 11.89 9.05 0.80
N GLN A 20 11.01 9.05 -0.20
CA GLN A 20 9.60 8.73 -0.01
C GLN A 20 9.36 7.20 0.10
N THR A 21 10.33 6.37 -0.29
CA THR A 21 10.21 4.90 -0.34
C THR A 21 11.27 4.19 0.52
N SER A 22 11.89 4.90 1.46
CA SER A 22 12.93 4.33 2.31
C SER A 22 12.56 4.57 3.77
N GLY A 23 12.38 3.48 4.51
CA GLY A 23 11.99 3.51 5.92
C GLY A 23 12.93 4.35 6.76
N GLY A 24 12.37 5.23 7.59
CA GLY A 24 13.14 6.12 8.48
C GLY A 24 13.64 7.42 7.83
N GLU A 25 13.47 7.60 6.52
CA GLU A 25 13.77 8.87 5.86
C GLU A 25 12.69 9.93 6.11
N ALA A 26 13.07 11.21 6.00
CA ALA A 26 12.20 12.34 6.34
C ALA A 26 10.91 12.42 5.51
N LEU A 27 10.90 11.86 4.30
CA LEU A 27 9.75 11.89 3.39
C LEU A 27 8.96 10.58 3.38
N TYR A 28 9.37 9.57 4.15
CA TYR A 28 8.76 8.24 4.08
C TYR A 28 7.28 8.26 4.47
N GLU A 29 6.92 9.01 5.51
CA GLU A 29 5.52 9.14 5.95
C GLU A 29 4.62 9.86 4.92
N GLU A 30 5.18 10.75 4.09
CA GLU A 30 4.44 11.29 2.94
C GLU A 30 4.20 10.18 1.91
N GLY A 31 5.24 9.41 1.60
CA GLY A 31 5.14 8.31 0.67
C GLY A 31 4.12 7.26 1.09
N ARG A 32 4.10 6.86 2.38
CA ARG A 32 3.16 5.87 2.92
C ARG A 32 1.71 6.29 2.73
N LYS A 33 1.41 7.59 2.88
CA LYS A 33 0.08 8.15 2.63
C LYS A 33 -0.30 8.06 1.17
N LEU A 34 0.61 8.44 0.27
CA LEU A 34 0.38 8.31 -1.18
C LEU A 34 0.13 6.85 -1.57
N TYR A 35 0.96 5.94 -1.07
CA TYR A 35 0.87 4.50 -1.32
C TYR A 35 -0.46 3.91 -0.84
N THR A 36 -0.85 4.21 0.40
CA THR A 36 -2.11 3.76 0.98
C THR A 36 -3.31 4.31 0.21
N GLU A 37 -3.28 5.58 -0.20
CA GLU A 37 -4.39 6.18 -0.95
C GLU A 37 -4.52 5.66 -2.39
N GLU A 38 -3.40 5.33 -3.05
CA GLU A 38 -3.44 4.72 -4.37
C GLU A 38 -4.02 3.29 -4.32
N ILE A 39 -3.68 2.54 -3.28
CA ILE A 39 -4.29 1.24 -2.99
C ILE A 39 -5.78 1.40 -2.70
N ASN A 40 -6.17 2.38 -1.88
CA ASN A 40 -7.57 2.68 -1.62
C ASN A 40 -8.34 3.00 -2.92
N ALA A 41 -7.70 3.68 -3.88
CA ALA A 41 -8.28 3.91 -5.20
C ALA A 41 -8.49 2.59 -5.98
N ALA A 42 -7.51 1.68 -5.96
CA ALA A 42 -7.64 0.36 -6.56
C ALA A 42 -8.76 -0.47 -5.91
N VAL A 43 -8.88 -0.46 -4.58
CA VAL A 43 -9.95 -1.13 -3.83
C VAL A 43 -11.32 -0.58 -4.23
N ARG A 44 -11.50 0.74 -4.25
CA ARG A 44 -12.76 1.38 -4.70
C ARG A 44 -13.12 0.96 -6.13
N GLY A 45 -12.14 0.93 -7.04
CA GLY A 45 -12.32 0.49 -8.42
C GLY A 45 -12.76 -0.98 -8.51
N ALA A 46 -12.09 -1.87 -7.78
CA ALA A 46 -12.44 -3.29 -7.73
C ALA A 46 -13.87 -3.51 -7.20
N ARG A 47 -14.26 -2.80 -6.12
CA ARG A 47 -15.61 -2.86 -5.55
C ARG A 47 -16.66 -2.36 -6.53
N ALA A 48 -16.42 -1.22 -7.18
CA ALA A 48 -17.31 -0.70 -8.21
C ALA A 48 -17.50 -1.68 -9.39
N ALA A 49 -16.49 -2.51 -9.68
CA ALA A 49 -16.55 -3.56 -10.69
C ALA A 49 -17.20 -4.88 -10.21
N GLY A 50 -17.69 -4.94 -8.96
CA GLY A 50 -18.37 -6.13 -8.41
C GLY A 50 -17.47 -7.11 -7.67
N ALA A 51 -16.25 -6.71 -7.26
CA ALA A 51 -15.44 -7.51 -6.35
C ALA A 51 -16.13 -7.67 -4.99
N THR A 52 -16.23 -8.90 -4.52
CA THR A 52 -16.86 -9.24 -3.24
C THR A 52 -15.84 -9.42 -2.13
N GLU A 53 -14.58 -9.72 -2.50
CA GLU A 53 -13.44 -9.85 -1.60
C GLU A 53 -12.23 -9.17 -2.24
N VAL A 54 -11.53 -8.34 -1.48
CA VAL A 54 -10.30 -7.66 -1.91
C VAL A 54 -9.25 -7.85 -0.82
N VAL A 55 -8.10 -8.41 -1.18
CA VAL A 55 -6.95 -8.58 -0.27
C VAL A 55 -5.79 -7.77 -0.83
N VAL A 56 -5.18 -6.95 0.02
CA VAL A 56 -3.99 -6.15 -0.31
C VAL A 56 -2.77 -6.79 0.35
N MET A 57 -1.69 -6.93 -0.40
CA MET A 57 -0.40 -7.41 0.09
C MET A 57 0.67 -6.36 -0.17
N ASP A 58 1.31 -5.91 0.90
CA ASP A 58 2.46 -5.04 0.80
C ASP A 58 3.73 -5.83 0.44
N CYS A 59 4.32 -5.51 -0.71
CA CYS A 59 5.57 -6.07 -1.17
C CYS A 59 6.71 -5.05 -1.21
N HIS A 60 6.53 -3.85 -0.63
CA HIS A 60 7.56 -2.84 -0.67
C HIS A 60 8.67 -3.09 0.37
N GLY A 61 9.91 -3.16 -0.12
CA GLY A 61 11.11 -3.40 0.68
C GLY A 61 11.72 -2.15 1.28
N ALA A 62 10.98 -1.43 2.14
CA ALA A 62 11.41 -0.14 2.69
C ALA A 62 12.67 -0.20 3.60
N GLY A 63 13.07 -1.40 4.04
CA GLY A 63 14.23 -1.62 4.91
C GLY A 63 13.91 -1.57 6.41
N GLN A 64 14.79 -2.19 7.20
CA GLN A 64 14.68 -2.26 8.68
C GLN A 64 13.29 -2.72 9.14
N GLY A 65 12.66 -2.02 10.08
CA GLY A 65 11.32 -2.34 10.59
C GLY A 65 10.15 -1.93 9.69
N TRP A 66 10.43 -1.41 8.49
CA TRP A 66 9.43 -0.95 7.53
C TRP A 66 9.27 -1.89 6.33
N THR A 67 10.17 -2.86 6.14
CA THR A 67 10.06 -3.86 5.07
C THR A 67 8.71 -4.58 5.16
N PHE A 68 7.94 -4.55 4.07
CA PHE A 68 6.59 -5.10 3.97
C PHE A 68 5.59 -4.56 5.00
N ASN A 69 5.84 -3.34 5.50
CA ASN A 69 5.06 -2.67 6.53
C ASN A 69 4.94 -1.16 6.25
N SER A 70 4.62 -0.83 5.01
CA SER A 70 4.53 0.53 4.47
C SER A 70 3.10 1.05 4.44
N LEU A 71 2.09 0.17 4.42
CA LEU A 71 0.67 0.54 4.55
C LEU A 71 0.40 1.27 5.87
N ILE A 72 -0.59 2.16 5.88
CA ILE A 72 -1.12 2.80 7.09
C ILE A 72 -2.45 2.11 7.43
N PRO A 73 -2.49 1.18 8.40
CA PRO A 73 -3.68 0.38 8.70
C PRO A 73 -4.93 1.20 9.01
N GLU A 74 -4.76 2.36 9.62
CA GLU A 74 -5.84 3.23 10.06
C GLU A 74 -6.51 3.97 8.89
N ASP A 75 -5.77 4.12 7.79
CA ASP A 75 -6.21 4.84 6.59
C ASP A 75 -6.63 3.88 5.47
N LEU A 76 -6.43 2.56 5.61
CA LEU A 76 -6.85 1.57 4.62
C LEU A 76 -8.39 1.50 4.47
N HIS A 77 -8.83 1.32 3.22
CA HIS A 77 -10.24 1.27 2.90
C HIS A 77 -10.92 0.06 3.58
N PRO A 78 -12.07 0.23 4.25
CA PRO A 78 -12.69 -0.83 5.07
C PRO A 78 -13.24 -2.02 4.26
N ASP A 79 -13.30 -1.92 2.93
CA ASP A 79 -13.73 -2.99 2.04
C ASP A 79 -12.58 -3.93 1.59
N CYS A 80 -11.37 -3.75 2.10
CA CYS A 80 -10.28 -4.69 1.90
C CYS A 80 -9.76 -5.24 3.21
N GLU A 81 -9.26 -6.47 3.15
CA GLU A 81 -8.32 -7.00 4.14
C GLU A 81 -6.89 -6.73 3.65
N TYR A 82 -5.93 -6.63 4.56
CA TYR A 82 -4.52 -6.53 4.21
C TYR A 82 -3.70 -7.60 4.92
N VAL A 83 -2.63 -8.02 4.27
CA VAL A 83 -1.63 -8.94 4.80
C VAL A 83 -0.24 -8.33 4.63
N VAL A 84 0.62 -8.61 5.60
CA VAL A 84 2.04 -8.26 5.57
C VAL A 84 2.85 -9.55 5.54
N GLN A 85 4.02 -9.49 4.93
CA GLN A 85 4.95 -10.61 4.91
C GLN A 85 5.75 -10.65 6.21
N ASP A 86 6.05 -11.85 6.69
CA ASP A 86 6.92 -12.08 7.84
C ASP A 86 8.23 -12.68 7.28
N GLU A 87 9.30 -11.88 7.24
CA GLU A 87 10.66 -12.31 6.88
C GLU A 87 11.63 -12.11 8.05
#